data_AF-A0ABD3CP80-F1
#
_entry.id   AF-A0ABD3CP80-F1
#
_cell.length_a   1.000
_cell.length_b   1.000
_cell.length_c   1.000
_cell.angle_alpha   90.00
_cell.angle_beta   90.00
_cell.angle_gamma   90.00
#
_symmetry.space_group_name_H-M   'P 1'
#
loop_
_entity.id
_entity.type
_entity.pdbx_description
1 polymer ?
#
loop_
_entity_poly.entity_id
_entity_poly.type
_entity_poly.pdbx_seq_one_letter_code
_entity_poly.pdbx_strand_id
1 'polypeptide(L)'
;MDCCICSALPYILRPPRNTICGACYEGARSIITLTNKFDTEKGSDYKATHISASSSNSAKGFANALKWVKEMKETEEVQIEKISYLSAFGAAFSDQIHTDIEVKPGNNEPSIPAHRALLAARSSIFRNTLESDKCKAPPNQTITLPELSHDELQSLLEFLYFGNLPKEKVDKHVYSLSIAADKYEIPFLQKFCEHQMLGSLSTFNALDILEISDTCSNQTLKETALSYIVRNMEDVVFSARFDAFALKNPHLTVQITRASFMDLRNKRIGV
;
A
#
# COMPACT_ATOMS: atom_id res chain seq x y z
N MET A 1 -12.95 40.25 -21.11
CA MET A 1 -11.83 39.74 -21.92
C MET A 1 -10.72 39.56 -20.95
N ASP A 2 -10.59 38.32 -20.50
CA ASP A 2 -9.91 37.98 -19.26
C ASP A 2 -8.50 37.49 -19.60
N CYS A 3 -7.55 37.56 -18.67
CA CYS A 3 -6.28 36.88 -18.89
C CYS A 3 -6.61 35.40 -19.07
N CYS A 4 -6.08 34.79 -20.14
CA CYS A 4 -6.34 33.38 -20.45
C CYS A 4 -5.88 32.39 -19.36
N ILE A 5 -5.16 32.89 -18.34
CA ILE A 5 -4.66 32.12 -17.19
C ILE A 5 -5.39 32.52 -15.89
N CYS A 6 -5.70 33.80 -15.66
CA CYS A 6 -6.42 34.22 -14.46
C CYS A 6 -7.60 35.16 -14.80
N SER A 7 -8.82 34.71 -14.50
CA SER A 7 -10.05 35.41 -14.88
C SER A 7 -10.36 36.66 -14.04
N ALA A 8 -9.40 37.17 -13.25
CA ALA A 8 -9.66 37.98 -12.06
C ALA A 8 -9.20 39.46 -12.14
N LEU A 9 -8.87 40.00 -13.32
CA LEU A 9 -8.41 41.39 -13.41
C LEU A 9 -9.55 42.42 -13.63
N PRO A 10 -9.56 43.56 -12.89
CA PRO A 10 -10.45 44.69 -13.13
C PRO A 10 -10.37 45.21 -14.58
N TYR A 11 -11.49 45.68 -15.13
CA TYR A 11 -11.64 46.07 -16.55
C TYR A 11 -10.56 47.03 -17.07
N ILE A 12 -10.05 47.90 -16.21
CA ILE A 12 -9.19 49.04 -16.53
C ILE A 12 -7.71 48.63 -16.68
N LEU A 13 -7.33 47.44 -16.22
CA LEU A 13 -5.96 46.89 -16.32
C LEU A 13 -5.87 45.72 -17.33
N ARG A 14 -6.85 45.61 -18.23
CA ARG A 14 -6.96 44.48 -19.16
C ARG A 14 -5.95 44.60 -20.31
N PRO A 15 -5.11 43.58 -20.53
CA PRO A 15 -4.26 43.52 -21.72
C PRO A 15 -5.10 43.32 -23.00
N PRO A 16 -4.56 43.67 -24.19
CA PRO A 16 -5.18 43.34 -25.47
C PRO A 16 -5.37 41.81 -25.69
N ARG A 17 -6.10 41.41 -26.74
CA ARG A 17 -6.37 39.98 -27.03
C ARG A 17 -5.05 39.19 -27.12
N ASN A 18 -5.04 37.97 -26.56
CA ASN A 18 -3.90 37.05 -26.49
C ASN A 18 -2.70 37.51 -25.65
N THR A 19 -2.89 38.45 -24.72
CA THR A 19 -1.85 38.81 -23.74
C THR A 19 -2.20 38.32 -22.33
N ILE A 20 -1.20 37.73 -21.65
CA ILE A 20 -1.29 37.37 -20.23
C ILE A 20 -1.08 38.62 -19.35
N CYS A 21 -1.70 38.67 -18.17
CA CYS A 21 -1.47 39.79 -17.25
C CYS A 21 -0.03 39.75 -16.71
N GLY A 22 0.48 40.88 -16.23
CA GLY A 22 1.86 40.96 -15.69
C GLY A 22 2.14 39.92 -14.60
N ALA A 23 1.17 39.62 -13.74
CA ALA A 23 1.31 38.59 -12.72
C ALA A 23 1.45 37.17 -13.32
N CYS A 24 0.65 36.83 -14.34
CA CYS A 24 0.77 35.55 -15.04
C CYS A 24 2.05 35.47 -15.89
N TYR A 25 2.52 36.59 -16.45
CA TYR A 25 3.80 36.67 -17.15
C TYR A 25 4.99 36.43 -16.23
N GLU A 26 5.00 37.08 -15.06
CA GLU A 26 6.03 36.84 -14.04
C GLU A 26 5.97 35.41 -13.48
N GLY A 27 4.76 34.86 -13.30
CA GLY A 27 4.56 33.46 -12.95
C GLY A 27 5.14 32.51 -13.99
N ALA A 28 4.82 32.71 -15.27
CA ALA A 28 5.33 31.89 -16.37
C ALA A 28 6.86 32.01 -16.53
N ARG A 29 7.42 33.22 -16.43
CA ARG A 29 8.88 33.44 -16.46
C ARG A 29 9.60 32.75 -15.31
N SER A 30 9.00 32.77 -14.12
CA SER A 30 9.55 32.09 -12.95
C SER A 30 9.59 30.57 -13.17
N ILE A 31 8.54 29.99 -13.76
CA ILE A 31 8.47 28.57 -14.11
C ILE A 31 9.49 28.23 -15.20
N ILE A 32 9.57 29.00 -16.30
CA ILE A 32 10.50 28.75 -17.41
C ILE A 32 11.96 28.83 -16.96
N THR A 33 12.30 29.86 -16.17
CA THR A 33 13.66 30.02 -15.61
C THR A 33 14.03 28.83 -14.71
N LEU A 34 13.03 28.26 -14.01
CA LEU A 34 13.21 27.10 -13.16
C LEU A 34 13.39 25.81 -13.97
N THR A 35 12.60 25.58 -15.04
CA THR A 35 12.78 24.45 -15.95
C THR A 35 14.17 24.46 -16.58
N ASN A 36 14.64 25.63 -17.00
CA ASN A 36 15.99 25.79 -17.54
C ASN A 36 17.08 25.52 -16.49
N LYS A 37 16.87 25.90 -15.22
CA LYS A 37 17.80 25.54 -14.13
C LYS A 37 17.86 24.03 -13.89
N PHE A 38 16.72 23.35 -13.99
CA PHE A 38 16.60 21.89 -13.92
C PHE A 38 17.43 21.20 -15.02
N ASP A 39 17.46 21.77 -16.23
CA ASP A 39 18.21 21.24 -17.37
C ASP A 39 19.71 21.54 -17.27
N THR A 40 20.11 22.70 -16.74
CA THR A 40 21.52 23.07 -16.58
C THR A 40 22.24 22.36 -15.44
N GLU A 41 21.56 21.96 -14.35
CA GLU A 41 22.21 21.21 -13.25
C GLU A 41 22.50 19.74 -13.60
N LYS A 42 22.10 19.26 -14.79
CA LYS A 42 22.61 18.00 -15.38
C LYS A 42 23.97 18.15 -16.08
N GLY A 43 24.52 19.37 -16.16
CA GLY A 43 25.80 19.61 -16.85
C GLY A 43 26.52 20.87 -16.37
N SER A 44 27.59 20.65 -15.60
CA SER A 44 28.65 21.60 -15.22
C SER A 44 28.35 22.65 -14.15
N ASP A 45 29.19 22.61 -13.11
CA ASP A 45 29.54 23.75 -12.25
C ASP A 45 29.85 24.97 -13.12
N TYR A 46 29.22 26.12 -12.91
CA TYR A 46 29.89 27.43 -12.87
C TYR A 46 28.94 28.57 -12.45
N LYS A 47 29.46 29.39 -11.53
CA LYS A 47 29.07 30.72 -11.01
C LYS A 47 27.86 31.43 -11.64
N ALA A 48 26.83 31.70 -10.82
CA ALA A 48 25.77 32.65 -11.12
C ALA A 48 26.09 34.06 -10.58
N THR A 49 26.19 35.01 -11.49
CA THR A 49 26.35 36.46 -11.28
C THR A 49 25.07 37.08 -10.70
N HIS A 50 25.26 38.10 -9.85
CA HIS A 50 24.23 38.90 -9.20
C HIS A 50 23.16 39.44 -10.16
N ILE A 51 21.90 39.08 -9.94
CA ILE A 51 20.73 39.85 -10.39
C ILE A 51 19.84 40.10 -9.18
N SER A 52 19.77 41.36 -8.77
CA SER A 52 18.88 41.89 -7.75
C SER A 52 17.43 41.89 -8.26
N ALA A 53 16.63 40.95 -7.77
CA ALA A 53 15.18 40.93 -7.96
C ALA A 53 14.48 41.11 -6.60
N SER A 54 13.59 42.08 -6.53
CA SER A 54 12.74 42.40 -5.38
C SER A 54 11.99 41.17 -4.89
N SER A 55 12.29 40.76 -3.66
CA SER A 55 11.72 39.60 -2.96
C SER A 55 10.20 39.69 -2.83
N SER A 56 9.47 39.07 -3.75
CA SER A 56 8.07 38.68 -3.51
C SER A 56 8.06 37.45 -2.58
N ASN A 57 7.16 37.43 -1.59
CA ASN A 57 7.00 36.31 -0.65
C ASN A 57 6.69 34.96 -1.35
N SER A 58 6.26 34.99 -2.62
CA SER A 58 6.01 33.82 -3.46
C SER A 58 7.28 33.04 -3.80
N ALA A 59 8.40 33.71 -4.11
CA ALA A 59 9.65 33.05 -4.52
C ALA A 59 10.29 32.21 -3.40
N LYS A 60 10.06 32.59 -2.13
CA LYS A 60 10.53 31.85 -0.96
C LYS A 60 9.78 30.52 -0.77
N GLY A 61 8.47 30.49 -1.03
CA GLY A 61 7.66 29.27 -0.95
C GLY A 61 8.11 28.20 -1.95
N PHE A 62 8.40 28.60 -3.18
CA PHE A 62 8.89 27.69 -4.22
C PHE A 62 10.31 27.19 -3.97
N ALA A 63 11.22 28.05 -3.49
CA ALA A 63 12.57 27.64 -3.12
C ALA A 63 12.55 26.60 -1.97
N ASN A 64 11.66 26.78 -0.99
CA ASN A 64 11.47 25.83 0.11
C ASN A 64 10.88 24.50 -0.39
N ALA A 65 9.89 24.54 -1.29
CA ALA A 65 9.34 23.33 -1.91
C ALA A 65 10.39 22.56 -2.71
N LEU A 66 11.24 23.25 -3.48
CA LEU A 66 12.33 22.62 -4.23
C LEU A 66 13.36 21.97 -3.31
N LYS A 67 13.75 22.65 -2.23
CA LYS A 67 14.64 22.10 -1.21
C LYS A 67 14.06 20.82 -0.62
N TRP A 68 12.77 20.82 -0.26
CA TRP A 68 12.08 19.64 0.25
C TRP A 68 12.05 18.47 -0.75
N VAL A 69 11.78 18.73 -2.04
CA VAL A 69 11.81 17.69 -3.08
C VAL A 69 13.21 17.07 -3.20
N LYS A 70 14.26 17.89 -3.13
CA LYS A 70 15.64 17.39 -3.15
C LYS A 70 15.95 16.52 -1.94
N GLU A 71 15.58 16.98 -0.74
CA GLU A 71 15.74 16.23 0.51
C GLU A 71 14.97 14.91 0.50
N MET A 72 13.75 14.88 -0.08
CA MET A 72 12.98 13.65 -0.25
C MET A 72 13.65 12.67 -1.19
N LYS A 73 14.19 13.15 -2.32
CA LYS A 73 14.89 12.30 -3.29
C LYS A 73 16.14 11.69 -2.67
N GLU A 74 16.94 12.49 -1.97
CA GLU A 74 18.12 11.99 -1.25
C GLU A 74 17.72 10.95 -0.17
N THR A 75 16.59 11.17 0.51
CA THR A 75 16.06 10.21 1.49
C THR A 75 15.60 8.90 0.84
N GLU A 76 14.92 8.98 -0.30
CA GLU A 76 14.46 7.82 -1.07
C GLU A 76 15.63 6.97 -1.57
N GLU A 77 16.69 7.60 -2.10
CA GLU A 77 17.90 6.91 -2.54
C GLU A 77 18.55 6.13 -1.39
N VAL A 78 18.70 6.75 -0.22
CA VAL A 78 19.23 6.07 0.98
C VAL A 78 18.32 4.93 1.45
N GLN A 79 17.00 5.07 1.33
CA GLN A 79 16.06 4.00 1.64
C GLN A 79 16.19 2.83 0.68
N ILE A 80 16.34 3.09 -0.62
CA ILE A 80 16.55 2.06 -1.65
C ILE A 80 17.83 1.27 -1.36
N GLU A 81 18.94 1.95 -1.03
CA GLU A 81 20.20 1.29 -0.68
C GLU A 81 20.03 0.37 0.55
N LYS A 82 19.35 0.84 1.59
CA LYS A 82 19.06 0.03 2.79
C LYS A 82 18.19 -1.17 2.48
N ILE A 83 17.15 -1.00 1.65
CA ILE A 83 16.28 -2.10 1.21
C ILE A 83 17.09 -3.12 0.42
N SER A 84 17.95 -2.67 -0.51
CA SER A 84 18.82 -3.55 -1.28
C SER A 84 19.75 -4.34 -0.37
N TYR A 85 20.37 -3.70 0.63
CA TYR A 85 21.24 -4.39 1.59
C TYR A 85 20.48 -5.46 2.38
N LEU A 86 19.29 -5.15 2.90
CA LEU A 86 18.48 -6.10 3.66
C LEU A 86 17.89 -7.23 2.80
N SER A 87 17.71 -6.99 1.50
CA SER A 87 17.21 -8.00 0.56
C SER A 87 18.16 -9.20 0.40
N ALA A 88 19.42 -9.09 0.82
CA ALA A 88 20.40 -10.18 0.79
C ALA A 88 19.96 -11.43 1.60
N PHE A 89 19.12 -11.26 2.64
CA PHE A 89 18.52 -12.41 3.34
C PHE A 89 17.63 -13.27 2.43
N GLY A 90 17.11 -12.69 1.35
CA GLY A 90 16.37 -13.42 0.32
C GLY A 90 17.22 -14.41 -0.47
N ALA A 91 18.51 -14.14 -0.65
CA ALA A 91 19.44 -15.10 -1.24
C ALA A 91 19.62 -16.32 -0.32
N ALA A 92 19.71 -16.10 1.00
CA ALA A 92 19.79 -17.20 1.97
C ALA A 92 18.57 -18.15 1.89
N PHE A 93 17.37 -17.62 1.62
CA PHE A 93 16.19 -18.45 1.38
C PHE A 93 16.22 -19.17 0.04
N SER A 94 16.53 -18.44 -1.04
CA SER A 94 16.52 -18.99 -2.41
C SER A 94 17.56 -20.08 -2.61
N ASP A 95 18.75 -19.88 -2.05
CA ASP A 95 19.89 -20.78 -2.16
C ASP A 95 19.95 -21.79 -0.99
N GLN A 96 18.99 -21.73 -0.06
CA GLN A 96 18.90 -22.60 1.12
C GLN A 96 20.19 -22.62 1.97
N ILE A 97 20.85 -21.46 2.11
CA ILE A 97 22.13 -21.34 2.80
C ILE A 97 21.90 -21.43 4.31
N HIS A 98 22.41 -22.49 4.95
CA HIS A 98 22.38 -22.68 6.41
C HIS A 98 20.98 -22.71 7.04
N THR A 99 19.98 -23.23 6.32
CA THR A 99 18.63 -23.46 6.87
C THR A 99 18.68 -24.43 8.06
N ASP A 100 17.95 -24.12 9.12
CA ASP A 100 17.98 -24.83 10.41
C ASP A 100 16.60 -25.30 10.90
N ILE A 101 15.57 -25.17 10.04
CA ILE A 101 14.20 -25.62 10.30
C ILE A 101 13.50 -25.96 8.98
N GLU A 102 12.58 -26.93 9.05
CA GLU A 102 11.63 -27.22 7.99
C GLU A 102 10.22 -26.74 8.34
N VAL A 103 9.56 -26.10 7.39
CA VAL A 103 8.21 -25.57 7.52
C VAL A 103 7.26 -26.40 6.67
N LYS A 104 6.25 -27.01 7.29
CA LYS A 104 5.33 -27.96 6.66
C LYS A 104 3.95 -27.35 6.39
N PRO A 105 3.38 -27.51 5.19
CA PRO A 105 1.98 -27.20 4.90
C PRO A 105 1.05 -28.30 5.48
N GLY A 106 -0.28 -28.07 5.42
CA GLY A 106 -1.26 -28.97 6.05
C GLY A 106 -1.52 -30.31 5.36
N ASN A 107 -1.31 -30.41 4.05
CA ASN A 107 -1.78 -31.54 3.24
C ASN A 107 -0.73 -32.63 3.00
N ASN A 108 0.24 -32.81 3.90
CA ASN A 108 1.42 -33.66 3.69
C ASN A 108 2.21 -33.30 2.41
N GLU A 109 2.06 -32.07 1.93
CA GLU A 109 2.87 -31.55 0.83
C GLU A 109 4.31 -31.30 1.32
N PRO A 110 5.29 -31.15 0.40
CA PRO A 110 6.70 -31.01 0.76
C PRO A 110 6.95 -29.88 1.76
N SER A 111 7.89 -30.10 2.69
CA SER A 111 8.37 -29.04 3.57
C SER A 111 9.26 -28.06 2.82
N ILE A 112 9.27 -26.81 3.28
CA ILE A 112 10.14 -25.75 2.78
C ILE A 112 11.21 -25.45 3.84
N PRO A 113 12.51 -25.56 3.51
CA PRO A 113 13.60 -25.17 4.40
C PRO A 113 13.57 -23.67 4.72
N ALA A 114 13.84 -23.30 5.98
CA ALA A 114 13.84 -21.91 6.43
C ALA A 114 14.82 -21.66 7.58
N HIS A 115 14.78 -20.45 8.14
CA HIS A 115 15.63 -19.99 9.23
C HIS A 115 14.82 -19.64 10.47
N ARG A 116 15.09 -20.31 11.59
CA ARG A 116 14.41 -20.08 12.87
C ARG A 116 14.51 -18.62 13.32
N ALA A 117 15.71 -18.06 13.20
CA ALA A 117 15.97 -16.68 13.58
C ALA A 117 15.11 -15.69 12.78
N LEU A 118 14.93 -15.92 11.48
CA LEU A 118 14.11 -15.06 10.65
C LEU A 118 12.63 -15.21 10.98
N LEU A 119 12.12 -16.43 11.10
CA LEU A 119 10.71 -16.67 11.48
C LEU A 119 10.38 -16.00 12.83
N ALA A 120 11.23 -16.20 13.85
CA ALA A 120 11.08 -15.59 15.17
C ALA A 120 11.23 -14.05 15.16
N ALA A 121 11.99 -13.49 14.21
CA ALA A 121 12.11 -12.05 14.07
C ALA A 121 10.85 -11.41 13.47
N ARG A 122 10.14 -12.12 12.57
CA ARG A 122 9.00 -11.59 11.83
C ARG A 122 7.63 -11.85 12.48
N SER A 123 7.55 -12.80 13.41
CA SER A 123 6.32 -13.21 14.09
C SER A 123 6.58 -13.52 15.56
N SER A 124 5.81 -12.89 16.45
CA SER A 124 5.75 -13.22 17.88
C SER A 124 5.27 -14.65 18.10
N ILE A 125 4.29 -15.11 17.32
CA ILE A 125 3.77 -16.48 17.40
C ILE A 125 4.88 -17.48 17.05
N PHE A 126 5.59 -17.31 15.93
CA PHE A 126 6.71 -18.18 15.58
C PHE A 126 7.82 -18.12 16.61
N ARG A 127 8.16 -16.94 17.15
CA ARG A 127 9.14 -16.80 18.23
C ARG A 127 8.77 -17.66 19.43
N ASN A 128 7.55 -17.50 19.92
CA ASN A 128 7.04 -18.22 21.08
C ASN A 128 7.04 -19.73 20.84
N THR A 129 6.56 -20.19 19.68
CA THR A 129 6.57 -21.61 19.30
C THR A 129 7.99 -22.18 19.26
N LEU A 130 8.92 -21.47 18.63
CA LEU A 130 10.31 -21.91 18.49
C LEU A 130 11.08 -21.89 19.82
N GLU A 131 10.71 -21.02 20.76
CA GLU A 131 11.29 -20.94 22.10
C GLU A 131 10.72 -22.01 23.03
N SER A 132 9.42 -22.29 22.98
CA SER A 132 8.79 -23.35 23.79
C SER A 132 9.32 -24.75 23.44
N ASP A 133 9.68 -24.96 22.18
CA ASP A 133 10.17 -26.23 21.68
C ASP A 133 11.64 -26.51 22.04
N LYS A 134 12.44 -25.49 22.42
CA LYS A 134 13.84 -25.68 22.87
C LYS A 134 13.95 -26.61 24.08
N CYS A 135 12.87 -26.75 24.85
CA CYS A 135 12.81 -27.64 26.00
C CYS A 135 12.42 -29.09 25.66
N LYS A 136 12.01 -29.41 24.41
CA LYS A 136 11.35 -30.70 24.10
C LYS A 136 11.70 -31.37 22.77
N ALA A 137 12.43 -30.75 21.82
CA ALA A 137 12.47 -31.25 20.43
C ALA A 137 13.79 -31.94 19.99
N PRO A 138 13.71 -32.97 19.10
CA PRO A 138 14.85 -33.64 18.45
C PRO A 138 15.59 -32.75 17.42
N PRO A 139 16.77 -33.18 16.90
CA PRO A 139 17.65 -32.37 16.05
C PRO A 139 17.07 -31.83 14.73
N ASN A 140 15.97 -32.40 14.22
CA ASN A 140 15.30 -31.92 13.01
C ASN A 140 13.93 -31.36 13.38
N GLN A 141 13.91 -30.09 13.80
CA GLN A 141 12.69 -29.43 14.23
C GLN A 141 11.86 -29.00 13.03
N THR A 142 10.57 -29.31 13.05
CA THR A 142 9.62 -28.94 12.00
C THR A 142 8.47 -28.13 12.61
N ILE A 143 8.01 -27.07 11.93
CA ILE A 143 6.78 -26.36 12.28
C ILE A 143 5.73 -26.59 11.19
N THR A 144 4.49 -26.86 11.57
CA THR A 144 3.40 -27.11 10.62
C THR A 144 2.43 -25.93 10.59
N LEU A 145 2.10 -25.44 9.39
CA LEU A 145 1.08 -24.43 9.11
C LEU A 145 -0.08 -25.10 8.36
N PRO A 146 -1.03 -25.73 9.08
CA PRO A 146 -1.99 -26.64 8.48
C PRO A 146 -3.02 -25.99 7.55
N GLU A 147 -3.22 -24.69 7.67
CA GLU A 147 -4.17 -23.92 6.87
C GLU A 147 -3.62 -23.49 5.51
N LEU A 148 -2.31 -23.64 5.27
CA LEU A 148 -1.67 -23.23 4.04
C LEU A 148 -1.37 -24.45 3.16
N SER A 149 -1.69 -24.30 1.88
CA SER A 149 -1.10 -25.13 0.82
C SER A 149 0.38 -24.81 0.63
N HIS A 150 1.10 -25.68 -0.06
CA HIS A 150 2.51 -25.46 -0.40
C HIS A 150 2.74 -24.11 -1.11
N ASP A 151 1.90 -23.74 -2.07
CA ASP A 151 2.03 -22.48 -2.82
C ASP A 151 1.81 -21.23 -1.93
N GLU A 152 0.83 -21.29 -1.04
CA GLU A 152 0.53 -20.21 -0.09
C GLU A 152 1.64 -20.10 0.96
N LEU A 153 2.16 -21.23 1.44
CA LEU A 153 3.28 -21.28 2.35
C LEU A 153 4.55 -20.72 1.73
N GLN A 154 4.85 -21.09 0.48
CA GLN A 154 5.95 -20.53 -0.28
C GLN A 154 5.82 -19.01 -0.40
N SER A 155 4.62 -18.51 -0.72
CA SER A 155 4.33 -17.08 -0.81
C SER A 155 4.48 -16.37 0.54
N LEU A 156 4.04 -16.99 1.64
CA LEU A 156 4.24 -16.45 2.99
C LEU A 156 5.73 -16.35 3.30
N LEU A 157 6.50 -17.42 3.10
CA LEU A 157 7.93 -17.44 3.40
C LEU A 157 8.68 -16.40 2.55
N GLU A 158 8.43 -16.35 1.23
CA GLU A 158 9.00 -15.31 0.36
C GLU A 158 8.72 -13.91 0.91
N PHE A 159 7.47 -13.62 1.31
CA PHE A 159 7.15 -12.33 1.92
C PHE A 159 7.97 -12.08 3.20
N LEU A 160 8.17 -13.08 4.06
CA LEU A 160 8.96 -12.92 5.28
C LEU A 160 10.43 -12.58 4.99
N TYR A 161 11.01 -13.09 3.91
CA TYR A 161 12.39 -12.76 3.52
C TYR A 161 12.49 -11.43 2.76
N PHE A 162 11.64 -11.24 1.75
CA PHE A 162 11.75 -10.13 0.80
C PHE A 162 10.94 -8.89 1.20
N GLY A 163 9.91 -9.05 2.02
CA GLY A 163 8.99 -7.96 2.40
C GLY A 163 8.04 -7.53 1.28
N ASN A 164 8.01 -8.25 0.15
CA ASN A 164 7.12 -7.99 -0.97
C ASN A 164 6.90 -9.28 -1.77
N LEU A 165 5.90 -9.29 -2.66
CA LEU A 165 5.60 -10.40 -3.55
C LEU A 165 5.33 -9.91 -4.98
N PRO A 166 5.63 -10.74 -6.01
CA PRO A 166 5.16 -10.50 -7.38
C PRO A 166 3.63 -10.39 -7.43
N LYS A 167 3.12 -9.58 -8.36
CA LYS A 167 1.68 -9.30 -8.47
C LYS A 167 0.86 -10.59 -8.66
N GLU A 168 1.38 -11.54 -9.42
CA GLU A 168 0.71 -12.81 -9.71
C GLU A 168 0.47 -13.63 -8.44
N LYS A 169 1.43 -13.61 -7.50
CA LYS A 169 1.29 -14.30 -6.21
C LYS A 169 0.34 -13.55 -5.28
N VAL A 170 0.39 -12.22 -5.28
CA VAL A 170 -0.54 -11.38 -4.51
C VAL A 170 -1.97 -11.65 -4.95
N ASP A 171 -2.25 -11.53 -6.25
CA ASP A 171 -3.61 -11.70 -6.80
C ASP A 171 -4.16 -13.10 -6.50
N LYS A 172 -3.31 -14.14 -6.47
CA LYS A 172 -3.71 -15.52 -6.17
C LYS A 172 -3.90 -15.79 -4.67
N HIS A 173 -3.09 -15.18 -3.80
CA HIS A 173 -2.95 -15.62 -2.41
C HIS A 173 -3.28 -14.56 -1.35
N VAL A 174 -3.64 -13.33 -1.71
CA VAL A 174 -3.84 -12.22 -0.75
C VAL A 174 -4.78 -12.55 0.41
N TYR A 175 -5.85 -13.31 0.17
CA TYR A 175 -6.80 -13.71 1.22
C TYR A 175 -6.19 -14.70 2.22
N SER A 176 -5.55 -15.76 1.72
CA SER A 176 -4.84 -16.73 2.56
C SER A 176 -3.70 -16.10 3.36
N LEU A 177 -2.96 -15.17 2.73
CA LEU A 177 -1.88 -14.44 3.37
C LEU A 177 -2.39 -13.47 4.45
N SER A 178 -3.56 -12.87 4.26
CA SER A 178 -4.17 -12.03 5.30
C SER A 178 -4.59 -12.87 6.52
N ILE A 179 -5.18 -14.05 6.30
CA ILE A 179 -5.53 -14.96 7.40
C ILE A 179 -4.25 -15.42 8.13
N ALA A 180 -3.21 -15.79 7.39
CA ALA A 180 -1.92 -16.16 7.97
C ALA A 180 -1.28 -14.99 8.74
N ALA A 181 -1.34 -13.77 8.21
CA ALA A 181 -0.77 -12.60 8.86
C ALA A 181 -1.45 -12.29 10.19
N ASP A 182 -2.76 -12.43 10.27
CA ASP A 182 -3.52 -12.29 11.52
C ASP A 182 -3.15 -13.40 12.50
N LYS A 183 -3.27 -14.67 12.07
CA LYS A 183 -3.04 -15.84 12.92
C LYS A 183 -1.61 -15.94 13.47
N TYR A 184 -0.62 -15.57 12.67
CA TYR A 184 0.78 -15.60 13.07
C TYR A 184 1.29 -14.24 13.54
N GLU A 185 0.42 -13.25 13.74
CA GLU A 185 0.78 -11.90 14.21
C GLU A 185 1.95 -11.31 13.41
N ILE A 186 1.75 -11.08 12.11
CA ILE A 186 2.71 -10.46 11.19
C ILE A 186 2.13 -9.11 10.71
N PRO A 187 2.25 -8.02 11.51
CA PRO A 187 1.55 -6.76 11.24
C PRO A 187 1.88 -6.12 9.89
N PHE A 188 3.12 -6.30 9.42
CA PHE A 188 3.55 -5.75 8.14
C PHE A 188 2.86 -6.45 6.96
N LEU A 189 2.71 -7.78 7.02
CA LEU A 189 1.96 -8.54 6.01
C LEU A 189 0.48 -8.19 6.05
N GLN A 190 -0.10 -8.00 7.24
CA GLN A 190 -1.50 -7.63 7.38
C GLN A 190 -1.80 -6.28 6.70
N LYS A 191 -0.96 -5.26 6.94
CA LYS A 191 -1.06 -3.96 6.25
C LYS A 191 -0.84 -4.07 4.75
N PHE A 192 0.10 -4.91 4.32
CA PHE A 192 0.34 -5.16 2.91
C PHE A 192 -0.90 -5.75 2.24
N CYS A 193 -1.48 -6.81 2.80
CA CYS A 193 -2.68 -7.45 2.25
C CYS A 193 -3.88 -6.48 2.22
N GLU A 194 -4.07 -5.68 3.28
CA GLU A 194 -5.09 -4.64 3.33
C GLU A 194 -4.95 -3.65 2.17
N HIS A 195 -3.75 -3.12 1.94
CA HIS A 195 -3.49 -2.18 0.84
C HIS A 195 -3.81 -2.81 -0.53
N GLN A 196 -3.41 -4.06 -0.75
CA GLN A 196 -3.67 -4.77 -2.01
C GLN A 196 -5.17 -5.03 -2.23
N MET A 197 -5.90 -5.41 -1.18
CA MET A 197 -7.36 -5.60 -1.25
C MET A 197 -8.11 -4.29 -1.50
N LEU A 198 -7.68 -3.19 -0.86
CA LEU A 198 -8.26 -1.87 -1.10
C LEU A 198 -8.01 -1.38 -2.53
N GLY A 199 -6.79 -1.58 -3.04
CA GLY A 199 -6.42 -1.20 -4.41
C GLY A 199 -7.12 -2.01 -5.50
N SER A 200 -7.62 -3.21 -5.18
CA SER A 200 -8.30 -4.12 -6.11
C SER A 200 -9.81 -4.24 -5.86
N LEU A 201 -10.38 -3.41 -4.98
CA LEU A 201 -11.77 -3.50 -4.56
C LEU A 201 -12.74 -3.29 -5.74
N SER A 202 -13.63 -4.26 -5.96
CA SER A 202 -14.58 -4.31 -7.07
C SER A 202 -15.86 -5.04 -6.65
N THR A 203 -16.93 -4.92 -7.46
CA THR A 203 -18.18 -5.67 -7.22
C THR A 203 -18.00 -7.19 -7.24
N PHE A 204 -16.95 -7.69 -7.91
CA PHE A 204 -16.66 -9.12 -8.00
C PHE A 204 -16.06 -9.70 -6.72
N ASN A 205 -15.29 -8.92 -5.97
CA ASN A 205 -14.50 -9.38 -4.82
C ASN A 205 -14.85 -8.68 -3.49
N ALA A 206 -15.74 -7.69 -3.48
CA ALA A 206 -16.08 -6.94 -2.28
C ALA A 206 -16.69 -7.83 -1.17
N LEU A 207 -17.46 -8.86 -1.54
CA LEU A 207 -18.02 -9.81 -0.57
C LEU A 207 -16.92 -10.68 0.08
N ASP A 208 -15.95 -11.14 -0.72
CA ASP A 208 -14.82 -11.92 -0.23
C ASP A 208 -13.93 -11.07 0.68
N ILE A 209 -13.64 -9.82 0.29
CA ILE A 209 -12.89 -8.86 1.10
C ILE A 209 -13.63 -8.57 2.42
N LEU A 210 -14.95 -8.43 2.38
CA LEU A 210 -15.75 -8.24 3.60
C LEU A 210 -15.63 -9.46 4.54
N GLU A 211 -15.73 -10.68 4.01
CA GLU A 211 -15.58 -11.89 4.80
C GLU A 211 -14.18 -12.00 5.45
N ILE A 212 -13.13 -11.73 4.68
CA ILE A 212 -11.75 -11.75 5.17
C ILE A 212 -11.52 -10.67 6.23
N SER A 213 -12.03 -9.47 6.00
CA SER A 213 -11.90 -8.36 6.96
C SER A 213 -12.60 -8.66 8.30
N ASP A 214 -13.72 -9.40 8.28
CA ASP A 214 -14.41 -9.84 9.49
C ASP A 214 -13.63 -10.94 10.20
N THR A 215 -13.12 -11.91 9.44
CA THR A 215 -12.32 -13.03 9.95
C THR A 215 -11.06 -12.54 10.67
N CYS A 216 -10.32 -11.61 10.04
CA CYS A 216 -9.09 -11.04 10.60
C CYS A 216 -9.34 -9.83 11.53
N SER A 217 -10.59 -9.55 11.91
CA SER A 217 -10.97 -8.38 12.72
C SER A 217 -10.38 -7.04 12.21
N ASN A 218 -10.18 -6.90 10.89
CA ASN A 218 -9.66 -5.69 10.26
C ASN A 218 -10.79 -4.68 10.02
N GLN A 219 -10.98 -3.79 10.99
CA GLN A 219 -12.09 -2.85 10.98
C GLN A 219 -12.02 -1.83 9.82
N THR A 220 -10.83 -1.33 9.48
CA THR A 220 -10.66 -0.35 8.40
C THR A 220 -11.02 -0.94 7.04
N LEU A 221 -10.53 -2.15 6.76
CA LEU A 221 -10.89 -2.87 5.54
C LEU A 221 -12.39 -3.20 5.51
N LYS A 222 -12.95 -3.63 6.64
CA LYS A 222 -14.36 -3.99 6.78
C LYS A 222 -15.29 -2.82 6.50
N GLU A 223 -15.03 -1.66 7.10
CA GLU A 223 -15.82 -0.46 6.87
C GLU A 223 -15.76 0.00 5.42
N THR A 224 -14.57 -0.07 4.81
CA THR A 224 -14.38 0.33 3.42
C THR A 224 -15.10 -0.63 2.47
N ALA A 225 -15.00 -1.95 2.70
CA ALA A 225 -15.71 -2.96 1.92
C ALA A 225 -17.24 -2.81 2.06
N LEU A 226 -17.76 -2.63 3.29
CA LEU A 226 -19.17 -2.36 3.53
C LEU A 226 -19.65 -1.11 2.77
N SER A 227 -18.91 -0.01 2.89
CA SER A 227 -19.24 1.25 2.20
C SER A 227 -19.28 1.06 0.68
N TYR A 228 -18.31 0.33 0.12
CA TYR A 228 -18.27 0.01 -1.29
C TYR A 228 -19.47 -0.85 -1.73
N ILE A 229 -19.81 -1.89 -0.97
CA ILE A 229 -20.97 -2.75 -1.25
C ILE A 229 -22.26 -1.93 -1.24
N VAL A 230 -22.46 -1.07 -0.23
CA VAL A 230 -23.67 -0.22 -0.13
C VAL A 230 -23.78 0.73 -1.33
N ARG A 231 -22.67 1.28 -1.80
CA ARG A 231 -22.64 2.18 -2.96
C ARG A 231 -22.98 1.46 -4.28
N ASN A 232 -22.66 0.17 -4.38
CA ASN A 232 -22.89 -0.67 -5.56
C ASN A 232 -23.91 -1.78 -5.26
N MET A 233 -24.87 -1.50 -4.37
CA MET A 233 -25.71 -2.54 -3.77
C MET A 233 -26.57 -3.29 -4.79
N GLU A 234 -27.04 -2.58 -5.82
CA GLU A 234 -27.86 -3.17 -6.88
C GLU A 234 -27.10 -4.29 -7.62
N ASP A 235 -25.85 -4.03 -8.02
CA ASP A 235 -25.01 -5.03 -8.70
C ASP A 235 -24.65 -6.21 -7.78
N VAL A 236 -24.47 -5.94 -6.48
CA VAL A 236 -24.05 -6.97 -5.51
C VAL A 236 -25.21 -7.87 -5.12
N VAL A 237 -26.34 -7.31 -4.67
CA VAL A 237 -27.45 -8.07 -4.05
C VAL A 237 -28.15 -8.99 -5.04
N PHE A 238 -28.23 -8.63 -6.32
CA PHE A 238 -28.86 -9.47 -7.35
C PHE A 238 -27.91 -10.51 -7.96
N SER A 239 -26.67 -10.62 -7.46
CA SER A 239 -25.70 -11.60 -7.94
C SER A 239 -25.87 -12.95 -7.24
N ALA A 240 -25.67 -14.05 -7.96
CA ALA A 240 -25.66 -15.40 -7.38
C ALA A 240 -24.56 -15.58 -6.29
N ARG A 241 -23.51 -14.74 -6.33
CA ARG A 241 -22.46 -14.71 -5.29
C ARG A 241 -23.03 -14.22 -3.97
N PHE A 242 -23.94 -13.25 -4.00
CA PHE A 242 -24.58 -12.75 -2.79
C PHE A 242 -25.50 -13.79 -2.14
N ASP A 243 -26.21 -14.61 -2.93
CA ASP A 243 -27.01 -15.71 -2.40
C ASP A 243 -26.15 -16.71 -1.61
N ALA A 244 -25.02 -17.14 -2.19
CA ALA A 244 -24.08 -18.03 -1.53
C ALA A 244 -23.46 -17.37 -0.27
N PHE A 245 -23.10 -16.10 -0.38
CA PHE A 245 -22.56 -15.31 0.74
C PHE A 245 -23.56 -15.19 1.89
N ALA A 246 -24.84 -14.94 1.58
CA ALA A 246 -25.88 -14.74 2.59
C ALA A 246 -26.15 -16.01 3.41
N LEU A 247 -26.10 -17.18 2.75
CA LEU A 247 -26.22 -18.48 3.40
C LEU A 247 -25.03 -18.76 4.33
N LYS A 248 -23.81 -18.43 3.89
CA LYS A 248 -22.58 -18.65 4.65
C LYS A 248 -22.41 -17.66 5.81
N ASN A 249 -22.77 -16.40 5.59
CA ASN A 249 -22.46 -15.26 6.45
C ASN A 249 -23.72 -14.44 6.80
N PRO A 250 -24.67 -14.98 7.57
CA PRO A 250 -25.91 -14.29 7.89
C PRO A 250 -25.68 -13.00 8.71
N HIS A 251 -24.65 -12.96 9.57
CA HIS A 251 -24.32 -11.77 10.36
C HIS A 251 -23.77 -10.62 9.50
N LEU A 252 -22.98 -10.92 8.47
CA LEU A 252 -22.50 -9.91 7.52
C LEU A 252 -23.63 -9.39 6.64
N THR A 253 -24.59 -10.24 6.26
CA THR A 253 -25.79 -9.81 5.53
C THR A 253 -26.64 -8.83 6.34
N VAL A 254 -26.78 -9.06 7.65
CA VAL A 254 -27.43 -8.11 8.56
C VAL A 254 -26.66 -6.79 8.63
N GLN A 255 -25.33 -6.83 8.66
CA GLN A 255 -24.48 -5.62 8.67
C GLN A 255 -24.62 -4.82 7.37
N ILE A 256 -24.57 -5.49 6.20
CA ILE A 256 -24.81 -4.88 4.89
C ILE A 256 -26.18 -4.21 4.86
N THR A 257 -27.23 -4.93 5.28
CA THR A 257 -28.60 -4.40 5.33
C THR A 257 -28.68 -3.14 6.19
N ARG A 258 -28.14 -3.18 7.41
CA ARG A 258 -28.11 -2.03 8.33
C ARG A 258 -27.36 -0.84 7.73
N ALA A 259 -26.17 -1.08 7.17
CA ALA A 259 -25.36 -0.04 6.54
C ALA A 259 -26.11 0.64 5.38
N SER A 260 -26.87 -0.14 4.61
CA SER A 260 -27.67 0.35 3.49
C SER A 260 -28.81 1.27 3.93
N PHE A 261 -29.53 0.89 4.99
CA PHE A 261 -30.56 1.76 5.58
C PHE A 261 -29.96 3.05 6.18
N MET A 262 -28.77 2.96 6.79
CA MET A 262 -28.07 4.13 7.30
C MET A 262 -27.65 5.09 6.18
N ASP A 263 -27.12 4.58 5.07
CA ASP A 263 -26.77 5.39 3.90
C ASP A 263 -28.00 6.07 3.28
N LEU A 264 -29.10 5.33 3.11
CA LEU A 264 -30.37 5.90 2.64
C LEU A 264 -30.91 7.00 3.57
N ARG A 265 -30.75 6.82 4.89
CA ARG A 265 -31.15 7.83 5.87
C ARG A 265 -30.27 9.08 5.76
N ASN A 266 -28.95 8.92 5.62
CA ASN A 266 -28.02 10.03 5.48
C ASN A 266 -28.32 10.86 4.22
N LYS A 267 -28.55 10.18 3.08
CA LYS A 267 -28.95 10.83 1.81
C LYS A 267 -30.24 11.65 1.92
N ARG A 268 -31.22 11.21 2.74
CA ARG A 268 -32.47 11.96 2.99
C ARG A 268 -32.28 13.19 3.88
N ILE A 269 -31.26 13.18 4.74
CA ILE A 269 -31.01 14.27 5.70
C ILE A 269 -30.13 15.37 5.08
N GLY A 270 -29.62 15.18 3.84
CA GLY A 270 -28.86 16.20 3.11
C GLY A 270 -27.47 16.47 3.71
N VAL A 271 -26.91 15.49 4.42
CA VAL A 271 -25.51 15.46 4.88
C VAL A 271 -24.68 14.70 3.86
#